data_AF-A0A0F8XX54-F1
#
_entry.id   AF-A0A0F8XX54-F1
#
_cell.length_a   1.000
_cell.length_b   1.000
_cell.length_c   1.000
_cell.angle_alpha   90.00
_cell.angle_beta   90.00
_cell.angle_gamma   90.00
#
_symmetry.space_group_name_H-M   'P 1'
#
loop_
_entity.id
_entity.type
_entity.pdbx_description
1 polymer ?
#
loop_
_entity_poly.entity_id
_entity_poly.type
_entity_poly.pdbx_seq_one_letter_code
_entity_poly.pdbx_strand_id
1 'polypeptide(L)'
;MAVAAWVTYDSFHRHIMDGTVQLSTTVVDMHLVMSTSNFSTTTLSSLGSLTLELGSARGYSQSGIALTDTWTTGASTGEMRYDATAVVWTAAGGDLGSTSAATQVLAAVLVARTGDSGKNTANKLVAWSKLSTSSFTVTDGNTLTITPSANGIFELNRA
;
A
#
# COMPACT_ATOMS: atom_id res chain seq x y z
N MET A 1 -8.73 10.10 4.30
CA MET A 1 -8.42 9.63 5.68
C MET A 1 -6.91 9.61 5.83
N ALA A 2 -6.39 10.05 6.98
CA ALA A 2 -4.97 9.92 7.29
C ALA A 2 -4.70 8.49 7.74
N VAL A 3 -3.70 7.85 7.14
CA VAL A 3 -3.34 6.47 7.48
C VAL A 3 -2.54 6.40 8.78
N ALA A 4 -2.58 5.25 9.44
CA ALA A 4 -1.65 4.96 10.53
C ALA A 4 -0.20 4.95 10.02
N ALA A 5 0.76 4.90 10.95
CA ALA A 5 2.16 4.71 10.59
C ALA A 5 2.33 3.47 9.69
N TRP A 6 3.12 3.62 8.62
CA TRP A 6 3.43 2.53 7.71
C TRP A 6 4.43 1.57 8.35
N VAL A 7 4.21 0.28 8.15
CA VAL A 7 5.09 -0.79 8.62
C VAL A 7 5.70 -1.48 7.39
N THR A 8 7.02 -1.44 7.27
CA THR A 8 7.73 -2.09 6.16
C THR A 8 7.79 -3.61 6.35
N TYR A 9 7.80 -4.37 5.25
CA TYR A 9 8.01 -5.81 5.30
C TYR A 9 9.50 -6.14 5.46
N ASP A 10 9.82 -7.21 6.17
CA ASP A 10 11.22 -7.58 6.48
C ASP A 10 12.01 -7.88 5.19
N SER A 11 11.33 -8.50 4.22
CA SER A 11 11.96 -8.83 2.93
C SER A 11 12.23 -7.62 2.05
N PHE A 12 11.52 -6.50 2.25
CA PHE A 12 11.72 -5.28 1.47
C PHE A 12 13.12 -4.70 1.68
N HIS A 13 13.62 -4.71 2.92
CA HIS A 13 14.97 -4.21 3.21
C HIS A 13 16.04 -4.98 2.45
N ARG A 14 15.89 -6.31 2.36
CA ARG A 14 16.79 -7.16 1.56
C ARG A 14 16.67 -6.84 0.06
N HIS A 15 15.46 -6.64 -0.45
CA HIS A 15 15.21 -6.37 -1.87
C HIS A 15 15.76 -5.03 -2.35
N ILE A 16 15.85 -4.02 -1.46
CA ILE A 16 16.54 -2.76 -1.77
C ILE A 16 18.05 -3.02 -1.93
N MET A 17 18.63 -3.83 -1.05
CA MET A 17 20.07 -4.09 -1.01
C MET A 17 20.54 -5.01 -2.14
N ASP A 18 19.72 -5.99 -2.54
CA ASP A 18 20.06 -6.91 -3.63
C ASP A 18 19.72 -6.38 -5.04
N GLY A 19 19.10 -5.19 -5.12
CA GLY A 19 18.74 -4.53 -6.36
C GLY A 19 17.43 -5.01 -7.00
N THR A 20 16.71 -5.94 -6.37
CA THR A 20 15.38 -6.39 -6.83
C THR A 20 14.39 -5.22 -6.84
N VAL A 21 14.48 -4.32 -5.87
CA VAL A 21 13.71 -3.07 -5.81
C VAL A 21 14.67 -1.90 -5.87
N GLN A 22 14.57 -1.12 -6.93
CA GLN A 22 15.35 0.09 -7.14
C GLN A 22 14.48 1.31 -6.82
N LEU A 23 14.80 2.01 -5.73
CA LEU A 23 14.00 3.13 -5.23
C LEU A 23 13.93 4.35 -6.17
N SER A 24 14.73 4.37 -7.24
CA SER A 24 14.74 5.43 -8.26
C SER A 24 13.99 5.09 -9.55
N THR A 25 13.63 3.82 -9.76
CA THR A 25 13.07 3.35 -11.04
C THR A 25 11.92 2.37 -10.89
N THR A 26 11.86 1.63 -9.78
CA THR A 26 10.80 0.66 -9.53
C THR A 26 9.55 1.40 -9.09
N VAL A 27 8.48 1.25 -9.87
CA VAL A 27 7.20 1.86 -9.54
C VAL A 27 6.62 1.18 -8.31
N VAL A 28 6.16 1.98 -7.36
CA VAL A 28 5.44 1.49 -6.18
C VAL A 28 3.95 1.75 -6.38
N ASP A 29 3.14 0.71 -6.27
CA ASP A 29 1.68 0.76 -6.35
C ASP A 29 1.06 0.63 -4.96
N MET A 30 -0.06 1.31 -4.75
CA MET A 30 -0.92 1.10 -3.58
C MET A 30 -2.08 0.17 -3.93
N HIS A 31 -2.26 -0.86 -3.12
CA HIS A 31 -3.34 -1.84 -3.20
C HIS A 31 -4.22 -1.78 -1.95
N LEU A 32 -5.49 -2.15 -2.08
CA LEU A 32 -6.44 -2.23 -0.98
C LEU A 32 -6.66 -3.68 -0.56
N VAL A 33 -6.68 -3.91 0.75
CA VAL A 33 -6.92 -5.24 1.31
C VAL A 33 -8.09 -5.24 2.30
N MET A 34 -8.72 -6.40 2.38
CA MET A 34 -9.85 -6.65 3.27
C MET A 34 -9.38 -6.93 4.70
N SER A 35 -10.30 -6.76 5.66
CA SER A 35 -10.04 -6.85 7.11
C SER A 35 -9.41 -8.15 7.60
N THR A 36 -9.65 -9.26 6.91
CA THR A 36 -9.15 -10.60 7.26
C THR A 36 -7.93 -11.03 6.44
N SER A 37 -7.35 -10.13 5.65
CA SER A 37 -6.11 -10.37 4.91
C SER A 37 -4.92 -10.57 5.86
N ASN A 38 -3.92 -11.34 5.42
CA ASN A 38 -2.66 -11.55 6.13
C ASN A 38 -1.67 -10.37 5.99
N PHE A 39 -2.13 -9.16 5.65
CA PHE A 39 -1.28 -8.00 5.38
C PHE A 39 -0.29 -7.68 6.51
N SER A 40 -0.65 -7.94 7.77
CA SER A 40 0.22 -7.64 8.93
C SER A 40 1.33 -8.67 9.15
N THR A 41 1.41 -9.73 8.36
CA THR A 41 2.50 -10.73 8.44
C THR A 41 3.75 -10.17 7.75
N THR A 42 4.67 -9.59 8.52
CA THR A 42 5.87 -8.88 8.01
C THR A 42 6.86 -9.76 7.25
N THR A 43 6.77 -11.09 7.43
CA THR A 43 7.61 -12.07 6.72
C THR A 43 7.15 -12.35 5.29
N LEU A 44 5.99 -11.83 4.87
CA LEU A 44 5.54 -11.92 3.48
C LEU A 44 6.49 -11.15 2.55
N SER A 45 6.61 -11.63 1.32
CA SER A 45 7.55 -11.04 0.35
C SER A 45 6.94 -10.70 -1.00
N SER A 46 5.85 -11.33 -1.39
CA SER A 46 5.24 -11.11 -2.70
C SER A 46 3.75 -10.82 -2.61
N LEU A 47 3.25 -10.02 -3.55
CA LEU A 47 1.83 -9.69 -3.66
C LEU A 47 0.97 -10.94 -3.92
N GLY A 48 1.51 -11.93 -4.63
CA GLY A 48 0.86 -13.24 -4.82
C GLY A 48 0.59 -14.01 -3.53
N SER A 49 1.35 -13.77 -2.46
CA SER A 49 1.17 -14.39 -1.15
C SER A 49 0.18 -13.63 -0.24
N LEU A 50 -0.22 -12.43 -0.65
CA LEU A 50 -1.18 -11.61 0.08
C LEU A 50 -2.58 -12.20 -0.11
N THR A 51 -3.28 -12.51 0.96
CA THR A 51 -4.67 -12.99 0.89
C THR A 51 -5.61 -11.79 0.80
N LEU A 52 -6.79 -11.99 0.21
CA LEU A 52 -7.92 -11.06 0.31
C LEU A 52 -7.59 -9.59 -0.05
N GLU A 53 -6.80 -9.42 -1.11
CA GLU A 53 -6.79 -8.17 -1.87
C GLU A 53 -8.19 -7.93 -2.44
N LEU A 54 -8.63 -6.67 -2.47
CA LEU A 54 -9.91 -6.31 -3.05
C LEU A 54 -9.99 -6.80 -4.51
N GLY A 55 -11.15 -7.33 -4.92
CA GLY A 55 -11.36 -7.81 -6.29
C GLY A 55 -11.45 -6.64 -7.29
N SER A 56 -11.00 -6.86 -8.53
CA SER A 56 -11.16 -5.87 -9.62
C SER A 56 -12.65 -5.68 -9.91
N ALA A 57 -13.24 -4.65 -9.33
CA ALA A 57 -14.63 -4.28 -9.51
C ALA A 57 -14.87 -2.88 -8.96
N ARG A 58 -15.98 -2.26 -9.40
CA ARG A 58 -16.58 -1.12 -8.73
C ARG A 58 -15.67 0.12 -8.60
N GLY A 59 -14.79 0.34 -9.58
CA GLY A 59 -13.80 1.42 -9.57
C GLY A 59 -12.44 1.06 -8.97
N TYR A 60 -12.25 -0.16 -8.46
CA TYR A 60 -10.95 -0.70 -8.06
C TYR A 60 -10.37 -1.66 -9.09
N SER A 61 -9.05 -1.61 -9.27
CA SER A 61 -8.26 -2.55 -10.08
C SER A 61 -7.22 -3.24 -9.21
N GLN A 62 -7.08 -4.56 -9.33
CA GLN A 62 -6.01 -5.33 -8.67
C GLN A 62 -4.60 -5.00 -9.19
N SER A 63 -4.47 -4.11 -10.18
CA SER A 63 -3.19 -3.51 -10.55
C SER A 63 -2.75 -2.41 -9.58
N GLY A 64 -3.59 -2.03 -8.62
CA GLY A 64 -3.33 -0.91 -7.72
C GLY A 64 -3.35 0.44 -8.44
N ILE A 65 -2.91 1.46 -7.73
CA ILE A 65 -2.62 2.79 -8.30
C ILE A 65 -1.16 3.12 -8.01
N ALA A 66 -0.42 3.50 -9.04
CA ALA A 66 0.96 3.94 -8.92
C ALA A 66 1.07 5.19 -8.05
N LEU A 67 2.02 5.17 -7.12
CA LEU A 67 2.38 6.33 -6.32
C LEU A 67 3.14 7.34 -7.17
N THR A 68 2.89 8.63 -6.90
CA THR A 68 3.86 9.68 -7.23
C THR A 68 4.75 9.84 -6.01
N ASP A 69 5.91 9.20 -6.05
CA ASP A 69 6.85 9.17 -4.94
C ASP A 69 7.64 10.47 -4.83
N THR A 70 8.04 10.78 -3.61
CA THR A 70 8.82 11.97 -3.28
C THR A 70 9.86 11.63 -2.23
N TRP A 71 11.04 12.24 -2.37
CA TRP A 71 12.11 12.16 -1.38
C TRP A 71 12.35 13.54 -0.79
N THR A 72 12.22 13.65 0.52
CA THR A 72 12.47 14.90 1.25
C THR A 72 13.38 14.65 2.44
N THR A 73 14.00 15.69 2.98
CA THR A 73 14.72 15.58 4.25
C THR A 73 13.72 15.31 5.37
N GLY A 74 14.04 14.37 6.26
CA GLY A 74 13.24 14.03 7.43
C GLY A 74 13.18 15.15 8.47
N ALA A 75 12.67 14.83 9.67
CA ALA A 75 12.52 15.83 10.73
C ALA A 75 13.88 16.21 11.34
N SER A 76 14.84 15.29 11.31
CA SER A 76 16.19 15.48 11.82
C SER A 76 17.24 15.57 10.71
N THR A 77 18.38 16.17 11.02
CA THR A 77 19.51 16.21 10.09
C THR A 77 20.10 14.83 9.86
N GLY A 78 20.12 14.38 8.60
CA GLY A 78 20.63 13.07 8.21
C GLY A 78 19.57 11.99 8.01
N GLU A 79 18.30 12.38 8.00
CA GLU A 79 17.17 11.52 7.65
C GLU A 79 16.72 11.85 6.21
N MET A 80 16.53 10.82 5.39
CA MET A 80 15.87 10.92 4.09
C MET A 80 14.54 10.21 4.16
N ARG A 81 13.46 10.94 3.93
CA ARG A 81 12.09 10.46 4.00
C ARG A 81 11.57 10.11 2.61
N TYR A 82 11.10 8.88 2.48
CA TYR A 82 10.27 8.44 1.35
C TYR A 82 8.80 8.73 1.66
N ASP A 83 8.13 9.43 0.76
CA ASP A 83 6.72 9.77 0.88
C ASP A 83 6.05 9.72 -0.51
N ALA A 84 4.73 9.91 -0.57
CA ALA A 84 3.99 9.97 -1.82
C ALA A 84 2.81 10.93 -1.75
N THR A 85 2.32 11.35 -2.92
CA THR A 85 1.05 12.07 -2.99
C THR A 85 -0.13 11.18 -2.59
N ALA A 86 -1.25 11.80 -2.22
CA ALA A 86 -2.47 11.06 -1.89
C ALA A 86 -2.96 10.22 -3.07
N VAL A 87 -3.43 9.00 -2.77
CA VAL A 87 -4.06 8.09 -3.72
C VAL A 87 -5.57 8.17 -3.58
N VAL A 88 -6.28 8.14 -4.70
CA VAL A 88 -7.73 8.36 -4.73
C VAL A 88 -8.41 7.21 -5.48
N TRP A 89 -9.38 6.57 -4.83
CA TRP A 89 -10.32 5.64 -5.46
C TRP A 89 -11.73 6.18 -5.38
N THR A 90 -12.47 6.10 -6.49
CA THR A 90 -13.90 6.40 -6.50
C THR A 90 -14.66 5.09 -6.66
N ALA A 91 -15.57 4.81 -5.73
CA ALA A 91 -16.50 3.70 -5.85
C ALA A 91 -17.47 4.01 -6.99
N ALA A 92 -17.49 3.15 -8.01
CA ALA A 92 -18.27 3.37 -9.21
C ALA A 92 -18.88 2.07 -9.74
N GLY A 93 -20.21 2.00 -9.81
CA GLY A 93 -20.93 0.78 -10.19
C GLY A 93 -21.12 -0.18 -9.01
N GLY A 94 -21.05 0.36 -7.78
CA GLY A 94 -21.28 -0.34 -6.52
C GLY A 94 -20.27 0.03 -5.44
N ASP A 95 -20.49 -0.48 -4.24
CA ASP A 95 -19.65 -0.22 -3.08
C ASP A 95 -18.25 -0.89 -3.15
N LEU A 96 -17.19 -0.17 -2.78
CA LEU A 96 -15.88 -0.79 -2.54
C LEU A 96 -15.87 -1.45 -1.16
N GLY A 97 -15.62 -2.76 -1.17
CA GLY A 97 -15.85 -3.62 -0.02
C GLY A 97 -17.23 -4.29 -0.09
N SER A 98 -17.62 -4.96 0.99
CA SER A 98 -18.88 -5.70 1.07
C SER A 98 -19.56 -5.45 2.41
N THR A 99 -20.83 -5.83 2.53
CA THR A 99 -21.61 -5.71 3.76
C THR A 99 -21.11 -6.63 4.87
N SER A 100 -20.37 -7.70 4.54
CA SER A 100 -19.76 -8.57 5.53
C SER A 100 -18.44 -7.99 6.04
N ALA A 101 -18.32 -7.87 7.37
CA ALA A 101 -17.15 -7.31 8.05
C ALA A 101 -15.83 -7.98 7.63
N ALA A 102 -15.83 -9.27 7.29
CA ALA A 102 -14.65 -10.01 6.84
C ALA A 102 -14.12 -9.58 5.46
N THR A 103 -14.97 -8.91 4.67
CA THR A 103 -14.72 -8.50 3.27
C THR A 103 -14.76 -6.99 3.07
N GLN A 104 -14.75 -6.24 4.18
CA GLN A 104 -14.67 -4.78 4.18
C GLN A 104 -13.21 -4.33 4.09
N VAL A 105 -13.00 -3.13 3.55
CA VAL A 105 -11.67 -2.51 3.44
C VAL A 105 -11.16 -2.18 4.85
N LEU A 106 -9.87 -2.41 5.09
CA LEU A 106 -9.23 -2.07 6.37
C LEU A 106 -7.83 -1.48 6.21
N ALA A 107 -7.05 -1.96 5.25
CA ALA A 107 -5.65 -1.58 5.12
C ALA A 107 -5.29 -1.31 3.66
N ALA A 108 -4.21 -0.55 3.48
CA ALA A 108 -3.51 -0.39 2.22
C ALA A 108 -2.14 -1.06 2.31
N VAL A 109 -1.70 -1.60 1.18
CA VAL A 109 -0.41 -2.26 1.02
C VAL A 109 0.32 -1.61 -0.14
N LEU A 110 1.58 -1.26 0.07
CA LEU A 110 2.49 -0.78 -0.96
C LEU A 110 3.24 -1.94 -1.58
N VAL A 111 3.33 -1.94 -2.90
CA VAL A 111 3.89 -3.02 -3.69
C VAL A 111 4.87 -2.43 -4.70
N ALA A 112 6.11 -2.90 -4.68
CA ALA A 112 7.07 -2.61 -5.73
C ALA A 112 6.78 -3.51 -6.93
N ARG A 113 6.46 -2.88 -8.06
CA ARG A 113 6.15 -3.55 -9.32
C ARG A 113 7.44 -3.95 -10.04
N THR A 114 7.89 -5.17 -9.74
CA THR A 114 9.11 -5.75 -10.31
C THR A 114 8.81 -6.75 -11.44
N GLY A 115 7.55 -7.16 -11.58
CA GLY A 115 7.04 -7.91 -12.74
C GLY A 115 5.91 -7.15 -13.44
N ASP A 116 4.97 -7.89 -14.01
CA ASP A 116 3.79 -7.30 -14.66
C ASP A 116 2.82 -6.69 -13.65
N SER A 117 1.91 -5.85 -14.14
CA SER A 117 0.81 -5.29 -13.33
C SER A 117 -0.06 -6.39 -12.74
N GLY A 118 -0.64 -6.11 -11.57
CA GLY A 118 -1.59 -7.02 -10.93
C GLY A 118 -0.98 -7.93 -9.87
N LYS A 119 -1.82 -8.81 -9.35
CA LYS A 119 -1.46 -9.72 -8.26
C LYS A 119 -0.62 -10.89 -8.74
N ASN A 120 0.70 -10.82 -8.57
CA ASN A 120 1.62 -11.89 -8.91
C ASN A 120 2.77 -12.04 -7.89
N THR A 121 3.55 -13.13 -8.00
CA THR A 121 4.66 -13.45 -7.08
C THR A 121 5.96 -12.70 -7.41
N ALA A 122 6.05 -12.09 -8.60
CA ALA A 122 7.18 -11.24 -8.96
C ALA A 122 7.15 -9.96 -8.12
N ASN A 123 6.00 -9.28 -8.09
CA ASN A 123 5.76 -8.03 -7.37
C ASN A 123 6.03 -8.17 -5.86
N LYS A 124 6.83 -7.25 -5.32
CA LYS A 124 7.35 -7.34 -3.94
C LYS A 124 6.59 -6.44 -3.00
N LEU A 125 6.31 -6.92 -1.80
CA LEU A 125 5.65 -6.12 -0.78
C LEU A 125 6.65 -5.12 -0.17
N VAL A 126 6.22 -3.87 0.02
CA VAL A 126 7.05 -2.76 0.52
C VAL A 126 6.66 -2.42 1.95
N ALA A 127 5.40 -2.00 2.16
CA ALA A 127 4.87 -1.61 3.46
C ALA A 127 3.36 -1.80 3.52
N TRP A 128 2.78 -1.76 4.71
CA TRP A 128 1.34 -1.74 4.91
C TRP A 128 0.95 -0.72 5.96
N SER A 129 -0.29 -0.24 5.89
CA SER A 129 -0.87 0.61 6.93
C SER A 129 -2.37 0.36 7.05
N LYS A 130 -2.87 0.39 8.30
CA LYS A 130 -4.31 0.41 8.56
C LYS A 130 -4.87 1.78 8.21
N LEU A 131 -5.98 1.80 7.49
CA LEU A 131 -6.69 3.01 7.10
C LEU A 131 -7.63 3.52 8.21
N SER A 132 -8.02 2.62 9.12
CA SER A 132 -8.97 2.87 10.20
C SER A 132 -8.80 1.84 11.32
N THR A 133 -9.44 2.09 12.47
CA THR A 133 -9.50 1.14 13.59
C THR A 133 -10.51 0.01 13.34
N SER A 134 -11.58 0.28 12.60
CA SER A 134 -12.61 -0.70 12.18
C SER A 134 -12.70 -0.77 10.68
N SER A 135 -13.02 -1.94 10.12
CA SER A 135 -13.23 -2.10 8.69
C SER A 135 -14.43 -1.27 8.20
N PHE A 136 -14.40 -0.86 6.94
CA PHE A 136 -15.43 0.00 6.36
C PHE A 136 -15.72 -0.35 4.90
N THR A 137 -16.80 0.25 4.41
CA THR A 137 -17.23 0.19 3.00
C THR A 137 -17.22 1.61 2.45
N VAL A 138 -16.72 1.80 1.24
CA VAL A 138 -16.85 3.06 0.51
C VAL A 138 -18.06 2.90 -0.38
N THR A 139 -19.15 3.59 -0.03
CA THR A 139 -20.42 3.46 -0.75
C THR A 139 -20.33 4.05 -2.16
N ASP A 140 -21.10 3.51 -3.09
CA ASP A 140 -21.12 3.92 -4.49
C ASP A 140 -21.26 5.45 -4.66
N GLY A 141 -20.51 6.01 -5.61
CA GLY A 141 -20.43 7.45 -5.86
C GLY A 141 -19.53 8.23 -4.90
N ASN A 142 -19.00 7.60 -3.84
CA ASN A 142 -18.08 8.25 -2.91
C ASN A 142 -16.62 7.94 -3.22
N THR A 143 -15.74 8.80 -2.70
CA THR A 143 -14.31 8.75 -2.94
C THR A 143 -13.56 8.43 -1.65
N LEU A 144 -12.66 7.46 -1.74
CA LEU A 144 -11.64 7.15 -0.74
C LEU A 144 -10.33 7.83 -1.11
N THR A 145 -9.95 8.85 -0.34
CA THR A 145 -8.63 9.49 -0.44
C THR A 145 -7.73 8.96 0.67
N ILE A 146 -6.61 8.37 0.28
CA ILE A 146 -5.57 7.86 1.17
C ILE A 146 -4.36 8.76 1.07
N THR A 147 -4.14 9.56 2.11
CA THR A 147 -2.96 10.41 2.21
C THR A 147 -1.94 9.70 3.11
N PRO A 148 -0.69 9.49 2.66
CA PRO A 148 0.38 9.01 3.53
C PRO A 148 0.52 9.85 4.80
N SER A 149 1.16 9.27 5.83
CA SER A 149 1.32 9.97 7.10
C SER A 149 2.22 11.20 6.93
N ALA A 150 2.05 12.22 7.76
CA ALA A 150 2.92 13.41 7.71
C ALA A 150 4.41 13.09 8.00
N ASN A 151 4.69 11.93 8.59
CA ASN A 151 6.04 11.42 8.82
C ASN A 151 6.55 10.59 7.61
N GLY A 152 5.83 10.62 6.48
CA GLY A 152 6.12 9.82 5.31
C GLY A 152 5.72 8.36 5.46
N ILE A 153 6.30 7.53 4.60
CA ILE A 153 6.09 6.08 4.54
C ILE A 153 7.25 5.37 5.26
N PHE A 154 8.50 5.73 4.96
CA PHE A 154 9.66 5.25 5.70
C PHE A 154 10.82 6.24 5.60
N GLU A 155 11.81 6.07 6.47
CA GLU A 155 12.98 6.94 6.55
C GLU A 155 14.27 6.11 6.47
N LEU A 156 15.27 6.66 5.79
CA LEU A 156 16.64 6.19 5.78
C LEU A 156 17.47 7.12 6.66
N ASN A 157 18.00 6.59 7.76
CA ASN A 157 18.71 7.37 8.75
C ASN A 157 20.18 6.99 8.73
N ARG A 158 21.07 7.99 8.71
CA ARG A 158 22.48 7.76 8.98
C ARG A 158 22.65 7.30 10.44
N ALA A 159 23.59 6.39 10.66
CA ALA A 159 24.00 5.97 12.01
C ALA A 159 24.65 7.13 12.78
#